data_AF-A0A8T7LNV0-F1
#
_entry.id   AF-A0A8T7LNV0-F1
#
_cell.length_a   1.000
_cell.length_b   1.000
_cell.length_c   1.000
_cell.angle_alpha   90.00
_cell.angle_beta   90.00
_cell.angle_gamma   90.00
#
_symmetry.space_group_name_H-M   'P 1'
#
loop_
_entity.id
_entity.type
_entity.pdbx_description
1 polymer ?
#
loop_
_entity_poly.entity_id
_entity_poly.type
_entity_poly.pdbx_seq_one_letter_code
_entity_poly.pdbx_strand_id
1 'polypeptide(L)'
;MKKNMITLTAVMLILAACAPAPAPTVDPAEVQRQVKEAVALTVAAQSAQTEQALALIPPPTNTPLPTQTEAVPPSPTPELPTATPFVIVPSTQTPSVGGNTSSAPVVRDYACEVINQSPADYTYWKPNKAFDLKWTIVNTGTKAWPAGLDLKYFSGPSMATPTRVELPAMKPGDQFEVILDAVTPSTVGYHVMTWTIDGQICFPFLAINVYK
;
A
#
# COMPACT_ATOMS: atom_id res chain seq x y z
N MET A 1 42.12 15.60 -63.12
CA MET A 1 42.66 15.77 -61.75
C MET A 1 41.96 16.88 -60.95
N LYS A 2 41.70 18.09 -61.51
CA LYS A 2 40.97 19.18 -60.81
C LYS A 2 39.51 18.87 -60.42
N LYS A 3 38.76 18.13 -61.24
CA LYS A 3 37.35 17.77 -60.97
C LYS A 3 37.18 16.79 -59.79
N ASN A 4 38.16 15.91 -59.59
CA ASN A 4 38.21 14.90 -58.53
C ASN A 4 38.68 15.50 -57.19
N MET A 5 39.44 16.61 -57.24
CA MET A 5 39.88 17.34 -56.04
C MET A 5 38.74 18.15 -55.43
N ILE A 6 37.89 18.76 -56.27
CA ILE A 6 36.73 19.56 -55.84
C ILE A 6 35.63 18.67 -55.24
N THR A 7 35.47 17.45 -55.76
CA THR A 7 34.52 16.48 -55.18
C THR A 7 34.99 15.95 -53.83
N LEU A 8 36.30 15.82 -53.60
CA LEU A 8 36.84 15.38 -52.31
C LEU A 8 36.71 16.45 -51.22
N THR A 9 36.86 17.73 -51.57
CA THR A 9 36.67 18.85 -50.60
C THR A 9 35.19 19.09 -50.28
N ALA A 10 34.28 18.90 -51.24
CA ALA A 10 32.84 19.03 -51.00
C ALA A 10 32.28 17.93 -50.08
N VAL A 11 32.78 16.69 -50.19
CA VAL A 11 32.34 15.58 -49.32
C VAL A 11 32.84 15.75 -47.89
N MET A 12 34.04 16.32 -47.68
CA MET A 12 34.57 16.57 -46.33
C MET A 12 33.81 17.66 -45.56
N LEU A 13 33.23 18.64 -46.26
CA LEU A 13 32.47 19.73 -45.62
C LEU A 13 31.05 19.28 -45.19
N ILE A 14 30.50 18.25 -45.82
CA ILE A 14 29.15 17.72 -45.50
C ILE A 14 29.17 16.81 -44.26
N LEU A 15 30.30 16.18 -43.92
CA LEU A 15 30.43 15.35 -42.71
C LEU A 15 30.54 16.15 -41.40
N ALA A 16 30.87 17.45 -41.45
CA ALA A 16 30.96 18.30 -40.25
C ALA A 16 29.59 18.82 -39.76
N ALA A 17 28.52 18.68 -40.56
CA ALA A 17 27.18 19.13 -40.22
C ALA A 17 26.38 18.14 -39.34
N CYS A 18 26.98 16.99 -39.01
CA CYS A 18 26.35 15.96 -38.17
C CYS A 18 27.13 15.74 -36.86
N ALA A 19 27.62 16.81 -36.24
CA ALA A 19 28.09 16.74 -34.86
C ALA A 19 26.89 17.07 -33.92
N PRO A 20 26.52 16.18 -32.98
CA PRO A 20 25.50 16.49 -31.99
C PRO A 20 25.96 17.69 -31.15
N ALA A 21 25.08 18.68 -30.98
CA ALA A 21 25.33 19.79 -30.07
C ALA A 21 25.67 19.24 -28.66
N PRO A 22 26.69 19.76 -27.97
CA PRO A 22 26.96 19.35 -26.60
C PRO A 22 25.71 19.65 -25.76
N ALA A 23 25.20 18.62 -25.08
CA ALA A 23 24.12 18.79 -24.10
C ALA A 23 24.55 19.83 -23.05
N PRO A 24 23.62 20.66 -22.52
CA PRO A 24 23.97 21.66 -21.52
C PRO A 24 24.64 20.96 -20.34
N THR A 25 25.93 21.23 -20.15
CA THR A 25 26.69 20.78 -18.97
C THR A 25 26.16 21.56 -17.78
N VAL A 26 25.22 20.96 -17.05
CA VAL A 26 24.79 21.50 -15.75
C VAL A 26 25.97 21.36 -14.79
N ASP A 27 26.46 22.49 -14.30
CA ASP A 27 27.56 22.53 -13.32
C ASP A 27 27.14 21.75 -12.05
N PRO A 28 27.87 20.67 -11.68
CA PRO A 28 27.59 19.91 -10.47
C PRO A 28 27.54 20.76 -9.20
N ALA A 29 28.23 21.91 -9.16
CA ALA A 29 28.22 22.82 -8.02
C ALA A 29 26.85 23.49 -7.81
N GLU A 30 26.13 23.83 -8.89
CA GLU A 30 24.81 24.45 -8.81
C GLU A 30 23.74 23.43 -8.37
N VAL A 31 23.84 22.18 -8.84
CA VAL A 31 22.95 21.09 -8.39
C VAL A 31 23.11 20.84 -6.89
N GLN A 32 24.36 20.82 -6.40
CA GLN A 32 24.63 20.65 -4.97
C GLN A 32 24.09 21.83 -4.14
N ARG A 33 24.14 23.06 -4.66
CA ARG A 33 23.57 24.24 -4.02
C ARG A 33 22.05 24.13 -3.92
N GLN A 34 21.38 23.77 -5.01
CA GLN A 34 19.92 23.62 -5.06
C GLN A 34 19.42 22.50 -4.12
N VAL A 35 20.12 21.37 -4.05
CA VAL A 35 19.78 20.28 -3.14
C VAL A 35 19.92 20.72 -1.68
N LYS A 36 21.00 21.42 -1.32
CA LYS A 36 21.20 21.92 0.05
C LYS A 36 20.11 22.93 0.46
N GLU A 37 19.74 23.82 -0.45
CA GLU A 37 18.69 24.82 -0.22
C GLU A 37 17.31 24.17 -0.06
N ALA A 38 16.97 23.19 -0.92
CA ALA A 38 15.71 22.44 -0.82
C ALA A 38 15.61 21.62 0.47
N VAL A 39 16.72 21.00 0.91
CA VAL A 39 16.76 20.26 2.18
C VAL A 39 16.58 21.20 3.37
N ALA A 40 17.25 22.37 3.37
CA ALA A 40 17.12 23.36 4.44
C ALA A 40 15.68 23.88 4.57
N LEU A 41 15.02 24.20 3.45
CA LEU A 41 13.60 24.60 3.42
C LEU A 41 12.68 23.50 3.97
N THR A 42 12.95 22.24 3.60
CA THR A 42 12.13 21.10 4.04
C THR A 42 12.28 20.82 5.54
N VAL A 43 13.49 20.92 6.08
CA VAL A 43 13.75 20.75 7.53
C VAL A 43 13.05 21.84 8.33
N ALA A 44 13.11 23.10 7.88
CA ALA A 44 12.43 24.22 8.55
C ALA A 44 10.89 24.03 8.55
N ALA A 45 10.32 23.51 7.47
CA ALA A 45 8.90 23.21 7.39
C ALA A 45 8.47 22.06 8.32
N GLN A 46 9.26 21.00 8.45
CA GLN A 46 8.96 19.89 9.38
C GLN A 46 9.00 20.33 10.85
N SER A 47 9.97 21.19 11.24
CA SER A 47 10.02 21.72 12.61
C SER A 47 8.79 22.56 12.96
N ALA A 48 8.30 23.39 12.03
CA ALA A 48 7.11 24.21 12.26
C ALA A 48 5.82 23.38 12.42
N GLN A 49 5.69 22.27 11.69
CA GLN A 49 4.55 21.35 11.83
C GLN A 49 4.55 20.60 13.17
N THR A 50 5.73 20.32 13.73
CA THR A 50 5.87 19.64 15.02
C THR A 50 5.43 20.56 16.18
N GLU A 51 5.76 21.84 16.14
CA GLU A 51 5.33 22.82 17.15
C GLU A 51 3.81 23.03 17.15
N GLN A 52 3.18 23.03 15.97
CA GLN A 52 1.72 23.14 15.85
C GLN A 52 0.97 21.90 16.36
N ALA A 53 1.57 20.71 16.23
CA ALA A 53 0.98 19.47 16.75
C ALA A 53 1.01 19.39 18.29
N LEU A 54 2.05 19.93 18.93
CA LEU A 54 2.18 19.96 20.40
C LEU A 54 1.20 20.94 21.08
N ALA A 55 0.69 21.95 20.36
CA ALA A 55 -0.29 22.90 20.88
C ALA A 55 -1.73 22.34 20.95
N LEU A 56 -1.99 21.18 20.34
CA LEU A 56 -3.33 20.56 20.29
C LEU A 56 -3.52 19.42 21.29
N ILE A 57 -2.53 19.14 22.15
CA ILE A 57 -2.63 18.04 23.14
C ILE A 57 -3.44 18.54 24.36
N PRO A 58 -4.62 17.97 24.66
CA PRO A 58 -5.36 18.31 25.88
C PRO A 58 -4.58 17.86 27.12
N PRO A 59 -4.71 18.56 28.27
CA PRO A 59 -4.07 18.14 29.51
C PRO A 59 -4.56 16.73 29.93
N PRO A 60 -3.70 15.92 30.59
CA PRO A 60 -4.07 14.57 30.99
C PRO A 60 -5.23 14.62 32.01
N THR A 61 -6.39 14.10 31.60
CA THR A 61 -7.56 13.91 32.48
C THR A 61 -7.43 12.58 33.21
N ASN A 62 -7.50 12.60 34.54
CA ASN A 62 -7.47 11.40 35.38
C ASN A 62 -8.75 10.57 35.17
N THR A 63 -8.64 9.44 34.49
CA THR A 63 -9.72 8.45 34.37
C THR A 63 -9.77 7.58 35.63
N PRO A 64 -10.94 7.44 36.31
CA PRO A 64 -11.05 6.58 37.49
C PRO A 64 -10.96 5.09 37.15
N LEU A 65 -10.40 4.32 38.10
CA LEU A 65 -10.14 2.88 38.08
C LEU A 65 -11.43 2.04 37.90
N PRO A 66 -11.41 0.91 37.16
CA PRO A 66 -12.60 0.08 36.97
C PRO A 66 -13.02 -0.64 38.26
N THR A 67 -14.28 -0.47 38.65
CA THR A 67 -14.95 -1.26 39.69
C THR A 67 -15.24 -2.66 39.14
N GLN A 68 -14.77 -3.69 39.86
CA GLN A 68 -15.02 -5.09 39.52
C GLN A 68 -16.46 -5.47 39.89
N THR A 69 -17.27 -5.82 38.89
CA THR A 69 -18.61 -6.39 39.06
C THR A 69 -18.52 -7.91 39.06
N GLU A 70 -19.02 -8.53 40.12
CA GLU A 70 -19.07 -9.97 40.34
C GLU A 70 -20.11 -10.65 39.42
N ALA A 71 -19.75 -11.80 38.85
CA ALA A 71 -20.53 -12.52 37.85
C ALA A 71 -21.61 -13.41 38.49
N VAL A 72 -22.85 -13.30 38.00
CA VAL A 72 -23.97 -14.20 38.32
C VAL A 72 -24.11 -15.27 37.21
N PRO A 73 -24.36 -16.55 37.53
CA PRO A 73 -24.41 -17.65 36.56
C PRO A 73 -25.60 -17.59 35.58
N PRO A 74 -25.50 -18.24 34.39
CA PRO A 74 -26.48 -18.12 33.32
C PRO A 74 -27.75 -18.97 33.56
N SER A 75 -28.91 -18.36 33.34
CA SER A 75 -30.20 -19.05 33.19
C SER A 75 -30.52 -19.21 31.69
N PRO A 76 -30.99 -20.37 31.22
CA PRO A 76 -31.36 -20.58 29.83
C PRO A 76 -32.76 -20.01 29.57
N THR A 77 -32.89 -19.07 28.63
CA THR A 77 -34.17 -18.56 28.13
C THR A 77 -34.15 -18.55 26.60
N PRO A 78 -35.25 -18.93 25.91
CA PRO A 78 -35.23 -19.41 24.53
C PRO A 78 -35.12 -18.31 23.46
N GLU A 79 -34.62 -18.71 22.30
CA GLU A 79 -34.49 -17.93 21.06
C GLU A 79 -35.83 -17.37 20.56
N LEU A 80 -35.80 -16.12 20.09
CA LEU A 80 -36.83 -15.57 19.21
C LEU A 80 -36.15 -14.80 18.06
N PRO A 81 -36.43 -15.11 16.78
CA PRO A 81 -35.82 -14.42 15.66
C PRO A 81 -36.49 -13.06 15.47
N THR A 82 -35.75 -11.97 15.70
CA THR A 82 -36.20 -10.61 15.36
C THR A 82 -35.51 -10.16 14.09
N ALA A 83 -36.18 -10.36 12.96
CA ALA A 83 -35.84 -9.73 11.69
C ALA A 83 -36.12 -8.23 11.81
N THR A 84 -35.07 -7.41 11.78
CA THR A 84 -35.16 -5.96 11.57
C THR A 84 -34.46 -5.59 10.26
N PRO A 85 -35.13 -4.91 9.32
CA PRO A 85 -34.48 -4.43 8.11
C PRO A 85 -33.63 -3.20 8.45
N PHE A 86 -32.31 -3.30 8.28
CA PHE A 86 -31.43 -2.14 8.26
C PHE A 86 -31.60 -1.41 6.92
N VAL A 87 -32.04 -0.16 6.99
CA VAL A 87 -32.04 0.77 5.85
C VAL A 87 -30.60 1.20 5.62
N ILE A 88 -30.02 0.79 4.50
CA ILE A 88 -28.72 1.27 4.03
C ILE A 88 -28.93 2.69 3.49
N VAL A 89 -28.45 3.68 4.23
CA VAL A 89 -28.27 5.04 3.71
C VAL A 89 -26.98 5.08 2.87
N PRO A 90 -27.02 5.47 1.59
CA PRO A 90 -25.80 5.66 0.81
C PRO A 90 -25.06 6.89 1.31
N SER A 91 -23.78 6.74 1.64
CA SER A 91 -22.88 7.85 1.96
C SER A 91 -22.63 8.66 0.70
N THR A 92 -23.28 9.81 0.57
CA THR A 92 -22.98 10.79 -0.48
C THR A 92 -21.61 11.41 -0.18
N GLN A 93 -20.56 10.92 -0.83
CA GLN A 93 -19.24 11.56 -0.78
C GLN A 93 -19.30 12.88 -1.58
N THR A 94 -19.17 13.99 -0.89
CA THR A 94 -18.91 15.31 -1.47
C THR A 94 -17.50 15.34 -2.07
N PRO A 95 -17.31 15.75 -3.33
CA PRO A 95 -15.98 15.86 -3.92
C PRO A 95 -15.24 17.05 -3.30
N SER A 96 -14.18 16.75 -2.55
CA SER A 96 -13.20 17.74 -2.11
C SER A 96 -12.35 18.17 -3.31
N VAL A 97 -12.48 19.44 -3.71
CA VAL A 97 -11.66 20.05 -4.75
C VAL A 97 -10.36 20.54 -4.12
N GLY A 98 -9.27 19.83 -4.37
CA GLY A 98 -7.90 20.26 -4.11
C GLY A 98 -7.00 19.75 -5.23
N GLY A 99 -6.57 20.64 -6.13
CA GLY A 99 -5.78 20.28 -7.29
C GLY A 99 -4.36 19.84 -6.92
N ASN A 100 -3.91 18.72 -7.50
CA ASN A 100 -2.88 18.73 -8.54
C ASN A 100 -2.74 17.34 -9.18
N THR A 101 -2.81 17.33 -10.52
CA THR A 101 -2.73 16.17 -11.45
C THR A 101 -3.61 14.97 -11.12
N SER A 102 -4.94 15.17 -11.20
CA SER A 102 -5.89 14.07 -11.33
C SER A 102 -5.76 13.46 -12.72
N SER A 103 -4.93 12.42 -12.84
CA SER A 103 -5.33 11.33 -13.73
C SER A 103 -6.64 10.79 -13.16
N ALA A 104 -7.71 10.75 -13.96
CA ALA A 104 -8.89 9.98 -13.58
C ALA A 104 -8.42 8.60 -13.08
N PRO A 105 -8.99 8.04 -11.99
CA PRO A 105 -8.59 6.72 -11.52
C PRO A 105 -8.67 5.77 -12.71
N VAL A 106 -7.53 5.15 -13.07
CA VAL A 106 -7.49 4.19 -14.16
C VAL A 106 -8.27 2.98 -13.68
N VAL A 107 -9.57 2.97 -13.98
CA VAL A 107 -10.45 1.87 -13.60
C VAL A 107 -10.07 0.66 -14.44
N ARG A 108 -9.57 -0.38 -13.78
CA ARG A 108 -9.15 -1.62 -14.44
C ARG A 108 -10.31 -2.60 -14.44
N ASP A 109 -10.38 -3.43 -15.47
CA ASP A 109 -11.36 -4.52 -15.57
C ASP A 109 -11.30 -5.44 -14.34
N TYR A 110 -10.08 -5.83 -13.95
CA TYR A 110 -9.80 -6.61 -12.75
C TYR A 110 -8.84 -5.84 -11.86
N ALA A 111 -9.28 -5.52 -10.65
CA ALA A 111 -8.48 -4.86 -9.62
C ALA A 111 -9.00 -5.27 -8.24
N CYS A 112 -8.11 -5.32 -7.26
CA CYS A 112 -8.50 -5.48 -5.86
C CYS A 112 -7.82 -4.47 -4.94
N GLU A 113 -8.41 -4.28 -3.77
CA GLU A 113 -7.81 -3.57 -2.65
C GLU A 113 -7.96 -4.39 -1.36
N VAL A 114 -6.96 -4.33 -0.48
CA VAL A 114 -7.04 -4.88 0.88
C VAL A 114 -7.42 -3.72 1.80
N ILE A 115 -8.68 -3.67 2.23
CA ILE A 115 -9.19 -2.53 3.02
C ILE A 115 -9.00 -2.71 4.53
N ASN A 116 -8.73 -3.95 4.96
CA ASN A 116 -8.46 -4.27 6.35
C ASN A 116 -7.44 -5.39 6.41
N GLN A 117 -6.50 -5.27 7.36
CA GLN A 117 -5.44 -6.23 7.57
C GLN A 117 -5.12 -6.35 9.06
N SER A 118 -5.01 -7.58 9.54
CA SER A 118 -4.49 -7.89 10.88
C SER A 118 -3.53 -9.08 10.81
N PRO A 119 -2.35 -9.04 11.43
CA PRO A 119 -1.80 -7.89 12.13
C PRO A 119 -1.44 -6.75 11.17
N ALA A 120 -1.40 -5.53 11.69
CA ALA A 120 -0.93 -4.39 10.94
C ALA A 120 0.53 -4.60 10.49
N ASP A 121 0.88 -3.97 9.37
CA ASP A 121 2.26 -3.97 8.90
C ASP A 121 3.21 -3.32 9.92
N TYR A 122 4.47 -3.72 9.84
CA TYR A 122 5.59 -3.24 10.66
C TYR A 122 5.47 -3.58 12.15
N THR A 123 4.53 -4.43 12.53
CA THR A 123 4.39 -4.93 13.91
C THR A 123 5.62 -5.71 14.37
N TYR A 124 5.90 -5.64 15.67
CA TYR A 124 7.08 -6.26 16.29
C TYR A 124 6.71 -7.57 16.97
N TRP A 125 7.41 -8.63 16.61
CA TRP A 125 7.14 -9.98 17.11
C TRP A 125 8.40 -10.67 17.59
N LYS A 126 8.22 -11.57 18.57
CA LYS A 126 9.25 -12.57 18.88
C LYS A 126 9.30 -13.63 17.77
N PRO A 127 10.38 -14.42 17.68
CA PRO A 127 10.46 -15.52 16.71
C PRO A 127 9.50 -16.66 17.07
N ASN A 128 9.05 -17.41 16.06
CA ASN A 128 8.18 -18.59 16.20
C ASN A 128 6.87 -18.34 16.95
N LYS A 129 6.23 -17.20 16.73
CA LYS A 129 4.94 -16.86 17.36
C LYS A 129 3.81 -17.15 16.38
N ALA A 130 2.84 -17.93 16.82
CA ALA A 130 1.61 -18.18 16.07
C ALA A 130 0.65 -16.98 16.19
N PHE A 131 -0.06 -16.67 15.10
CA PHE A 131 -1.06 -15.63 15.02
C PHE A 131 -2.02 -15.87 13.83
N ASP A 132 -3.18 -15.21 13.87
CA ASP A 132 -4.11 -15.19 12.73
C ASP A 132 -3.76 -14.04 11.80
N LEU A 133 -3.50 -14.34 10.54
CA LEU A 133 -3.42 -13.35 9.47
C LEU A 133 -4.80 -13.19 8.82
N LYS A 134 -5.30 -11.96 8.82
CA LYS A 134 -6.59 -11.58 8.26
C LYS A 134 -6.40 -10.52 7.18
N TRP A 135 -7.05 -10.73 6.04
CA TRP A 135 -7.19 -9.73 4.99
C TRP A 135 -8.65 -9.61 4.59
N THR A 136 -9.18 -8.39 4.54
CA THR A 136 -10.45 -8.10 3.87
C THR A 136 -10.16 -7.58 2.48
N ILE A 137 -10.40 -8.41 1.48
CA ILE A 137 -10.16 -8.12 0.06
C ILE A 137 -11.45 -7.63 -0.56
N VAL A 138 -11.36 -6.56 -1.36
CA VAL A 138 -12.49 -5.97 -2.10
C VAL A 138 -12.20 -6.02 -3.58
N ASN A 139 -13.19 -6.43 -4.39
CA ASN A 139 -13.10 -6.28 -5.83
C ASN A 139 -13.37 -4.81 -6.21
N THR A 140 -12.32 -4.09 -6.59
CA THR A 140 -12.38 -2.68 -7.01
C THR A 140 -12.37 -2.50 -8.53
N GLY A 141 -12.40 -3.61 -9.28
CA GLY A 141 -12.49 -3.60 -10.74
C GLY A 141 -13.90 -3.37 -11.27
N THR A 142 -14.04 -3.24 -12.58
CA THR A 142 -15.36 -3.10 -13.24
C THR A 142 -16.01 -4.44 -13.58
N LYS A 143 -15.26 -5.54 -13.60
CA LYS A 143 -15.76 -6.88 -13.90
C LYS A 143 -15.86 -7.74 -12.66
N ALA A 144 -16.88 -8.61 -12.66
CA ALA A 144 -17.00 -9.65 -11.66
C ALA A 144 -15.88 -10.69 -11.83
N TRP A 145 -15.37 -11.17 -10.71
CA TRP A 145 -14.46 -12.30 -10.66
C TRP A 145 -15.28 -13.60 -10.64
N PRO A 146 -14.90 -14.61 -11.44
CA PRO A 146 -15.50 -15.93 -11.33
C PRO A 146 -15.15 -16.56 -9.97
N ALA A 147 -15.96 -17.52 -9.51
CA ALA A 147 -15.57 -18.39 -8.40
C ALA A 147 -14.37 -19.25 -8.82
N GLY A 148 -13.60 -19.71 -7.83
CA GLY A 148 -12.46 -20.60 -8.07
C GLY A 148 -11.14 -19.88 -8.37
N LEU A 149 -11.08 -18.55 -8.21
CA LEU A 149 -9.80 -17.85 -8.22
C LEU A 149 -9.05 -18.14 -6.93
N ASP A 150 -7.76 -18.44 -7.03
CA ASP A 150 -6.93 -18.68 -5.87
C ASP A 150 -6.22 -17.41 -5.40
N LEU A 151 -6.35 -17.11 -4.11
CA LEU A 151 -5.38 -16.30 -3.38
C LEU A 151 -4.25 -17.24 -2.94
N LYS A 152 -3.03 -16.99 -3.41
CA LYS A 152 -1.88 -17.90 -3.19
C LYS A 152 -0.62 -17.17 -2.78
N TYR A 153 0.19 -17.86 -1.98
CA TYR A 153 1.53 -17.40 -1.63
C TYR A 153 2.35 -17.15 -2.91
N PHE A 154 3.04 -16.01 -2.96
CA PHE A 154 3.81 -15.56 -4.11
C PHE A 154 5.31 -15.51 -3.82
N SER A 155 5.73 -14.81 -2.76
CA SER A 155 7.15 -14.63 -2.44
C SER A 155 7.40 -14.25 -0.99
N GLY A 156 8.66 -14.35 -0.54
CA GLY A 156 9.10 -13.99 0.81
C GLY A 156 9.34 -15.20 1.72
N PRO A 157 9.25 -15.04 3.05
CA PRO A 157 9.13 -16.16 3.96
C PRO A 157 7.70 -16.69 3.94
N SER A 158 7.54 -18.01 3.80
CA SER A 158 6.24 -18.66 3.90
C SER A 158 5.81 -18.74 5.37
N MET A 159 5.13 -17.71 5.85
CA MET A 159 4.69 -17.60 7.24
C MET A 159 3.31 -18.21 7.49
N ALA A 160 2.47 -18.35 6.46
CA ALA A 160 1.05 -18.71 6.61
C ALA A 160 0.68 -20.07 5.98
N THR A 161 -0.30 -20.74 6.58
CA THR A 161 -0.89 -22.00 6.15
C THR A 161 -2.42 -21.94 6.20
N PRO A 162 -3.15 -22.52 5.22
CA PRO A 162 -2.64 -23.11 3.97
C PRO A 162 -1.97 -22.05 3.07
N THR A 163 -1.21 -22.46 2.05
CA THR A 163 -0.52 -21.53 1.12
C THR A 163 -1.40 -21.08 -0.05
N ARG A 164 -2.68 -21.46 -0.04
CA ARG A 164 -3.69 -21.17 -1.05
C ARG A 164 -5.07 -21.17 -0.40
N VAL A 165 -5.91 -20.23 -0.79
CA VAL A 165 -7.33 -20.14 -0.43
C VAL A 165 -8.13 -19.84 -1.69
N GLU A 166 -9.17 -20.63 -1.94
CA GLU A 166 -10.10 -20.38 -3.04
C GLU A 166 -11.05 -19.25 -2.66
N LEU A 167 -11.20 -18.26 -3.55
CA LEU A 167 -12.10 -17.13 -3.37
C LEU A 167 -13.49 -17.44 -3.97
N PRO A 168 -14.57 -16.93 -3.36
CA PRO A 168 -15.90 -17.00 -3.96
C PRO A 168 -15.98 -16.13 -5.22
N ALA A 169 -17.07 -16.24 -5.97
CA ALA A 169 -17.37 -15.25 -7.00
C ALA A 169 -17.59 -13.87 -6.36
N MET A 170 -16.94 -12.83 -6.89
CA MET A 170 -16.97 -11.47 -6.34
C MET A 170 -17.34 -10.45 -7.41
N LYS A 171 -18.47 -9.77 -7.26
CA LYS A 171 -18.86 -8.63 -8.10
C LYS A 171 -18.07 -7.38 -7.72
N PRO A 172 -18.02 -6.34 -8.58
CA PRO A 172 -17.49 -5.04 -8.19
C PRO A 172 -18.12 -4.53 -6.88
N GLY A 173 -17.27 -4.20 -5.90
CA GLY A 173 -17.67 -3.77 -4.55
C GLY A 173 -17.86 -4.89 -3.52
N ASP A 174 -17.90 -6.16 -3.94
CA ASP A 174 -18.00 -7.27 -2.99
C ASP A 174 -16.70 -7.41 -2.19
N GLN A 175 -16.84 -7.92 -0.97
CA GLN A 175 -15.74 -8.08 -0.02
C GLN A 175 -15.66 -9.53 0.47
N PHE A 176 -14.45 -10.00 0.74
CA PHE A 176 -14.21 -11.31 1.30
C PHE A 176 -13.11 -11.24 2.36
N GLU A 177 -13.39 -11.77 3.55
CA GLU A 177 -12.40 -11.91 4.61
C GLU A 177 -11.69 -13.25 4.51
N VAL A 178 -10.37 -13.20 4.35
CA VAL A 178 -9.48 -14.35 4.39
C VAL A 178 -8.85 -14.40 5.76
N ILE A 179 -8.91 -15.56 6.42
CA ILE A 179 -8.22 -15.84 7.68
C ILE A 179 -7.27 -17.01 7.45
N LEU A 180 -6.01 -16.85 7.83
CA LEU A 180 -4.94 -17.83 7.70
C LEU A 180 -4.24 -18.00 9.04
N ASP A 181 -3.87 -19.23 9.38
CA ASP A 181 -2.94 -19.49 10.47
C ASP A 181 -1.54 -19.09 10.03
N ALA A 182 -0.80 -18.36 10.85
CA ALA A 182 0.55 -17.92 10.53
C ALA A 182 1.51 -18.06 11.70
N VAL A 183 2.81 -18.22 11.40
CA VAL A 183 3.90 -18.30 12.37
C VAL A 183 5.03 -17.38 11.94
N THR A 184 5.51 -16.54 12.88
CA THR A 184 6.65 -15.64 12.59
C THR A 184 7.95 -16.41 12.36
N PRO A 185 8.84 -15.94 11.46
CA PRO A 185 10.12 -16.60 11.19
C PRO A 185 10.98 -16.75 12.44
N SER A 186 11.84 -17.78 12.45
CA SER A 186 12.83 -17.98 13.51
C SER A 186 13.99 -16.96 13.45
N THR A 187 14.19 -16.34 12.28
CA THR A 187 15.24 -15.38 12.02
C THR A 187 14.81 -13.96 12.37
N VAL A 188 15.63 -13.25 13.13
CA VAL A 188 15.47 -11.81 13.42
C VAL A 188 15.65 -10.98 12.16
N GLY A 189 14.87 -9.91 12.02
CA GLY A 189 14.94 -8.98 10.90
C GLY A 189 13.58 -8.52 10.40
N TYR A 190 13.60 -7.74 9.33
CA TYR A 190 12.43 -7.31 8.59
C TYR A 190 12.03 -8.37 7.58
N HIS A 191 10.76 -8.78 7.59
CA HIS A 191 10.23 -9.86 6.76
C HIS A 191 8.98 -9.38 6.04
N VAL A 192 8.90 -9.68 4.73
CA VAL A 192 7.72 -9.38 3.90
C VAL A 192 7.28 -10.65 3.20
N MET A 193 6.06 -11.10 3.49
CA MET A 193 5.40 -12.19 2.78
C MET A 193 4.38 -11.60 1.82
N THR A 194 4.50 -11.92 0.54
CA THR A 194 3.61 -11.43 -0.52
C THR A 194 2.79 -12.58 -1.06
N TRP A 195 1.51 -12.30 -1.32
CA TRP A 195 0.54 -13.18 -1.92
C TRP A 195 0.05 -12.57 -3.23
N THR A 196 -0.66 -13.35 -4.04
CA THR A 196 -1.29 -12.87 -5.26
C THR A 196 -2.60 -13.59 -5.50
N ILE A 197 -3.56 -12.88 -6.08
CA ILE A 197 -4.75 -13.52 -6.66
C ILE A 197 -4.42 -13.96 -8.09
N ASP A 198 -4.93 -15.11 -8.51
CA ASP A 198 -4.83 -15.58 -9.89
C ASP A 198 -5.07 -14.49 -10.94
N GLY A 199 -4.26 -14.51 -12.01
CA GLY A 199 -4.24 -13.42 -12.99
C GLY A 199 -3.48 -12.17 -12.52
N GLN A 200 -2.79 -12.23 -11.37
CA GLN A 200 -2.03 -11.11 -10.80
C GLN A 200 -2.91 -9.87 -10.59
N ILE A 201 -4.16 -10.09 -10.18
CA ILE A 201 -5.16 -9.03 -10.00
C ILE A 201 -4.72 -8.07 -8.90
N CYS A 202 -4.13 -8.60 -7.83
CA CYS A 202 -3.53 -7.83 -6.77
C CYS A 202 -2.52 -8.64 -5.95
N PHE A 203 -1.82 -7.93 -5.06
CA PHE A 203 -0.72 -8.46 -4.26
C PHE A 203 -0.86 -8.10 -2.78
N PRO A 204 -1.75 -8.77 -2.02
CA PRO A 204 -1.77 -8.66 -0.57
C PRO A 204 -0.39 -9.03 0.01
N PHE A 205 0.04 -8.34 1.06
CA PHE A 205 1.29 -8.66 1.73
C PHE A 205 1.17 -8.45 3.23
N LEU A 206 2.09 -9.04 3.97
CA LEU A 206 2.29 -8.76 5.39
C LEU A 206 3.77 -8.45 5.60
N ALA A 207 4.04 -7.28 6.17
CA ALA A 207 5.38 -6.87 6.59
C ALA A 207 5.49 -6.88 8.12
N ILE A 208 6.49 -7.57 8.70
CA ILE A 208 6.71 -7.62 10.15
C ILE A 208 8.19 -7.46 10.52
N ASN A 209 8.44 -7.07 11.76
CA ASN A 209 9.77 -7.03 12.37
C ASN A 209 9.90 -8.12 13.43
N VAL A 210 10.82 -9.07 13.22
CA VAL A 210 11.14 -10.10 14.23
C VAL A 210 12.35 -9.67 15.02
N TYR A 211 12.26 -9.65 16.36
CA TYR A 211 13.32 -9.22 17.26
C TYR A 211 13.63 -10.26 18.36
N LYS A 212 14.83 -10.20 18.95
CA LYS A 212 15.25 -11.11 20.04
C LYS A 212 14.51 -10.82 21.33
#